data_AF-A0A4U9UM82-F1
#
_entry.id   AF-A0A4U9UM82-F1
#
_cell.length_a   1.000
_cell.length_b   1.000
_cell.length_c   1.000
_cell.angle_alpha   90.00
_cell.angle_beta   90.00
_cell.angle_gamma   90.00
#
_symmetry.space_group_name_H-M   'P 1'
#
loop_
_entity.id
_entity.type
_entity.pdbx_description
1 polymer ?
#
loop_
_entity_poly.entity_id
_entity_poly.type
_entity_poly.pdbx_seq_one_letter_code
_entity_poly.pdbx_strand_id
1 'polypeptide(L)' 'MESPLGIGKIVQKLDPSLFIRVHRSFIVNLSKIERIVRTGSCTSLFMDDGHEIIVGKSYLAKIKPFLL' A
#
# COMPACT_ATOMS: atom_id res chain seq x y z
N MET A 1 -9.06 -17.83 16.12
CA MET A 1 -8.78 -16.60 16.89
C MET A 1 -8.48 -15.52 15.86
N GLU A 2 -9.51 -14.86 15.35
CA GLU A 2 -9.36 -13.83 14.32
C GLU A 2 -9.09 -12.50 15.02
N SER A 3 -8.01 -11.83 14.64
CA SER A 3 -7.59 -10.56 15.23
C SER A 3 -8.74 -9.53 15.20
N PRO A 4 -9.14 -8.93 16.35
CA PRO A 4 -10.39 -8.18 16.50
C PRO A 4 -10.41 -6.79 15.83
N LEU A 5 -9.33 -6.39 15.16
CA LEU A 5 -9.25 -5.14 14.41
C LEU A 5 -9.06 -5.46 12.93
N GLY A 6 -10.15 -5.38 12.16
CA GLY A 6 -10.08 -5.42 10.70
C GLY A 6 -9.13 -4.33 10.20
N ILE A 7 -8.37 -4.63 9.13
CA ILE A 7 -7.33 -3.75 8.58
C ILE A 7 -7.82 -2.32 8.28
N GLY A 8 -9.12 -2.13 8.05
CA GLY A 8 -9.74 -0.81 7.90
C GLY A 8 -9.78 0.04 9.18
N LYS A 9 -9.80 -0.56 10.38
CA LYS A 9 -9.70 0.17 11.66
C LYS A 9 -8.24 0.51 11.99
N ILE A 10 -7.29 -0.32 11.56
CA ILE A 10 -5.86 -0.09 11.78
C ILE A 10 -5.38 1.10 10.93
N VAL A 11 -5.76 1.15 9.66
CA VAL A 11 -5.35 2.26 8.78
C VAL A 11 -5.81 3.63 9.30
N GLN A 12 -6.95 3.70 9.99
CA GLN A 12 -7.48 4.95 10.56
C GLN A 12 -6.67 5.45 11.76
N LYS A 13 -5.92 4.58 12.42
CA LYS A 13 -5.04 4.94 13.54
C LYS A 13 -3.61 5.24 13.11
N LEU A 14 -3.27 4.93 11.86
CA LEU A 14 -1.96 5.17 11.28
C LEU A 14 -1.93 6.55 10.65
N ASP A 15 -0.76 7.18 10.67
CA ASP A 15 -0.57 8.46 9.99
C ASP A 15 -0.77 8.28 8.48
N PRO A 16 -1.78 8.92 7.87
CA PRO A 16 -2.09 8.74 6.46
C PRO A 16 -1.03 9.33 5.52
N SER A 17 -0.14 10.19 6.03
CA SER A 17 0.98 10.73 5.26
C SER A 17 2.15 9.74 5.13
N LEU A 18 2.25 8.80 6.09
CA LEU A 18 3.29 7.76 6.09
C LEU A 18 2.75 6.41 5.65
N PHE A 19 1.50 6.08 5.98
CA PHE A 19 0.91 4.77 5.74
C PHE A 19 -0.29 4.87 4.81
N ILE A 20 -0.26 4.07 3.74
CA ILE A 20 -1.35 4.00 2.77
C ILE A 20 -1.77 2.57 2.50
N ARG A 21 -3.08 2.36 2.36
CA ARG A 21 -3.63 1.07 1.98
C ARG A 21 -3.57 0.90 0.47
N VAL A 22 -2.81 -0.07 0.01
CA VAL A 22 -2.57 -0.36 -1.42
C VAL A 22 -3.31 -1.60 -1.91
N HIS A 23 -3.79 -2.43 -0.99
CA HIS A 23 -4.54 -3.64 -1.30
C HIS A 23 -5.60 -3.91 -0.21
N ARG A 24 -6.55 -4.80 -0.50
CA ARG A 24 -7.54 -5.23 0.50
C ARG A 24 -6.90 -5.84 1.76
N SER A 25 -5.67 -6.34 1.67
CA SER A 25 -4.96 -6.97 2.80
C SER A 25 -3.62 -6.30 3.14
N PHE A 26 -3.22 -5.23 2.46
CA PHE A 26 -1.90 -4.62 2.67
C PHE A 26 -1.99 -3.11 2.88
N ILE A 27 -1.25 -2.63 3.89
CA ILE A 27 -0.93 -1.24 4.16
C ILE A 27 0.59 -1.15 4.07
N VAL A 28 1.10 -0.14 3.35
CA VAL A 28 2.55 0.07 3.17
C VAL A 28 2.95 1.41 3.75
N ASN A 29 4.20 1.51 4.17
CA ASN A 29 4.81 2.77 4.54
C ASN A 29 5.44 3.40 3.29
N LEU A 30 5.00 4.62 2.93
CA LEU A 30 5.47 5.36 1.76
C LEU A 30 6.97 5.68 1.83
N SER A 31 7.51 5.97 3.02
CA SER A 31 8.93 6.27 3.22
C SER A 31 9.85 5.06 3.05
N LYS A 32 9.27 3.85 2.95
CA LYS A 32 9.98 2.58 2.83
C LYS A 32 9.87 1.97 1.43
N ILE A 33 9.21 2.68 0.51
CA ILE A 33 9.14 2.27 -0.89
C ILE A 33 10.48 2.59 -1.55
N GLU A 34 11.18 1.56 -2.01
CA GLU A 34 12.43 1.71 -2.74
C GLU A 34 12.15 2.09 -4.20
N ARG A 35 11.23 1.38 -4.86
CA ARG A 35 10.87 1.64 -6.27
C ARG A 35 9.47 1.18 -6.62
N ILE A 36 8.93 1.78 -7.68
CA ILE A 36 7.58 1.50 -8.18
C ILE A 36 7.71 0.98 -9.62
N VAL A 37 7.14 -0.19 -9.90
CA VAL A 37 7.14 -0.78 -11.23
C VAL A 37 5.71 -0.84 -11.75
N ARG A 38 5.49 -0.34 -12.96
CA ARG A 38 4.19 -0.39 -13.64
C ARG A 38 4.31 -1.27 -14.86
N THR A 39 3.61 -2.40 -14.85
CA THR A 39 3.58 -3.36 -15.96
C THR A 39 2.16 -3.42 -16.50
N GLY A 40 1.90 -2.65 -17.56
CA GLY A 40 0.57 -2.50 -18.14
C GLY A 40 -0.44 -1.93 -17.15
N SER A 41 -1.46 -2.73 -16.79
CA SER A 41 -2.49 -2.34 -15.80
C SER A 41 -2.13 -2.68 -14.36
N CYS A 42 -1.00 -3.36 -14.14
CA CYS A 42 -0.51 -3.74 -12.82
C CYS A 42 0.51 -2.72 -12.31
N THR A 43 0.49 -2.45 -11.01
CA THR A 43 1.49 -1.62 -10.33
C THR A 43 1.98 -2.39 -9.12
N SER A 44 3.30 -2.58 -9.06
CA SER A 44 4.00 -3.25 -7.97
C SER A 44 4.86 -2.23 -7.23
N LEU A 45 4.84 -2.30 -5.91
CA LEU A 45 5.70 -1.54 -5.02
C LEU A 45 6.79 -2.47 -4.50
N PHE A 46 8.04 -2.08 -4.66
CA PHE A 46 9.18 -2.76 -4.07
C PHE A 46 9.60 -1.97 -2.83
N MET A 47 9.60 -2.65 -1.69
CA MET A 47 9.99 -2.11 -0.40
C MET A 47 11.51 -2.22 -0.21
N ASP A 48 12.08 -1.42 0.69
CA ASP A 48 13.52 -1.43 1.01
C ASP A 48 14.02 -2.74 1.63
N ASP A 49 13.12 -3.58 2.14
CA ASP A 49 13.41 -4.93 2.64
C ASP A 49 13.42 -6.00 1.52
N GLY A 50 13.18 -5.61 0.27
CA GLY A 50 13.12 -6.50 -0.89
C GLY A 50 11.75 -7.12 -1.15
N HIS A 51 10.72 -6.81 -0.35
CA HIS A 51 9.38 -7.33 -0.57
C HIS A 51 8.65 -6.62 -1.72
N GLU A 52 7.98 -7.40 -2.57
CA GLU A 52 7.11 -6.90 -3.62
C GLU A 52 5.64 -6.92 -3.17
N ILE A 53 4.95 -5.79 -3.31
CA ILE A 53 3.53 -5.64 -2.98
C ILE A 53 2.76 -5.16 -4.19
N ILE A 54 1.82 -5.99 -4.65
CA ILE A 54 0.94 -5.67 -5.77
C ILE A 54 -0.18 -4.73 -5.30
N VAL A 55 -0.33 -3.62 -6.01
CA VAL A 55 -1.41 -2.66 -5.78
C VAL A 55 -2.70 -3.17 -6.40
N GLY A 56 -3.77 -3.22 -5.60
CA GLY A 56 -5.09 -3.55 -6.12
C GLY A 56 -5.63 -2.46 -7.04
N LYS A 57 -6.24 -2.83 -8.17
CA LYS A 57 -6.77 -1.89 -9.17
C LYS A 57 -7.65 -0.78 -8.57
N SER A 58 -8.53 -1.13 -7.63
CA SER A 58 -9.42 -0.18 -6.95
C SER A 58 -8.70 0.81 -6.02
N TYR A 59 -7.46 0.50 -5.61
CA TYR A 59 -6.63 1.35 -4.74
C TYR A 59 -5.63 2.20 -5.55
N LEU A 60 -5.34 1.80 -6.80
CA LEU A 60 -4.44 2.53 -7.68
C LEU A 60 -4.81 4.01 -7.80
N ALA A 61 -6.09 4.32 -8.01
CA ALA A 61 -6.57 5.69 -8.15
C ALA A 61 -6.32 6.54 -6.88
N LYS A 62 -6.38 5.91 -5.69
CA LYS A 62 -6.14 6.58 -4.40
C LYS A 62 -4.67 6.83 -4.15
N ILE A 63 -3.80 5.91 -4.55
CA ILE A 63 -2.37 6.03 -4.26
C ILE A 63 -1.62 6.81 -5.34
N LYS A 64 -2.15 6.87 -6.57
CA LYS A 64 -1.54 7.58 -7.70
C LYS A 64 -1.02 9.00 -7.37
N PRO A 65 -1.73 9.86 -6.63
CA PRO A 65 -1.21 11.20 -6.26
C PRO A 65 -0.05 11.18 -5.26
N PHE A 66 0.21 10.06 -4.56
CA PHE A 66 1.34 9.91 -3.64
C PHE A 66 2.57 9.28 -4.31
N LEU A 67 2.43 8.81 -5.55
CA LEU A 67 3.48 8.14 -6.32
C LEU A 67 4.09 9.05 -7.42
N LEU A 68 3.69 10.32 -7.47
CA LEU A 68 4.00 11.30 -8.52
C LEU A 68 4.53 12.60 -7.92
#